data_AF-D7J9R4-F1
#
_entry.id   AF-D7J9R4-F1
#
_cell.length_a   1.000
_cell.length_b   1.000
_cell.length_c   1.000
_cell.angle_alpha   90.00
_cell.angle_beta   90.00
_cell.angle_gamma   90.00
#
_symmetry.space_group_name_H-M   'P 1'
#
loop_
_entity.id
_entity.type
_entity.pdbx_description
1 polymer ?
#
loop_
_entity_poly.entity_id
_entity_poly.type
_entity_poly.pdbx_seq_one_letter_code
_entity_poly.pdbx_strand_id
1 'polypeptide(L)' 'AIFFSLMGCCRENKVNPKLWMQDVLIRVQENEREKKNDYADLLPFNWKG' A
#
# COMPACT_ATOMS: atom_id res chain seq x y z
N ALA A 1 11.47 1.80 10.87
CA ALA A 1 11.25 3.11 10.21
C ALA A 1 10.20 3.03 9.11
N ILE A 2 10.37 2.16 8.09
CA ILE A 2 9.49 2.07 6.90
C ILE A 2 8.00 1.94 7.24
N PHE A 3 7.61 1.00 8.13
CA PHE A 3 6.20 0.84 8.52
C PHE A 3 5.62 2.12 9.13
N PHE A 4 6.33 2.77 10.05
CA PHE A 4 5.87 4.03 10.65
C PHE A 4 5.80 5.16 9.62
N SER A 5 6.73 5.23 8.66
CA SER A 5 6.67 6.18 7.54
C SER A 5 5.44 5.96 6.66
N LEU A 6 5.10 4.69 6.32
CA LEU A 6 3.91 4.35 5.54
C LEU A 6 2.62 4.66 6.31
N MET A 7 2.58 4.39 7.61
CA MET A 7 1.45 4.75 8.47
C MET A 7 1.29 6.28 8.60
N GLY A 8 2.39 7.03 8.68
CA GLY A 8 2.39 8.49 8.61
C GLY A 8 1.83 8.99 7.27
N CYS A 9 2.28 8.40 6.16
CA CYS A 9 1.80 8.73 4.82
C CYS A 9 0.29 8.43 4.65
N CYS A 10 -0.21 7.33 5.23
CA CYS A 10 -1.65 7.05 5.27
C CYS A 10 -2.42 8.20 5.94
N ARG A 11 -1.90 8.71 7.07
CA ARG A 11 -2.49 9.82 7.81
C ARG A 11 -2.54 11.11 6.97
N GLU A 12 -1.43 11.44 6.30
CA GLU A 12 -1.32 12.63 5.44
C GLU A 12 -2.27 12.58 4.24
N ASN A 13 -2.50 11.38 3.68
CA ASN A 13 -3.35 11.16 2.52
C ASN A 13 -4.80 10.78 2.86
N LYS A 14 -5.21 10.88 4.14
CA LYS A 14 -6.57 10.52 4.61
C LYS A 14 -6.98 9.08 4.28
N VAL A 15 -6.00 8.19 4.19
CA VAL A 15 -6.19 6.76 3.97
C VAL A 15 -6.36 6.05 5.31
N ASN A 16 -7.32 5.12 5.39
CA ASN A 16 -7.46 4.28 6.57
C ASN A 16 -6.31 3.25 6.59
N PRO A 17 -5.37 3.35 7.55
CA PRO A 17 -4.17 2.51 7.54
C PRO A 17 -4.47 1.03 7.74
N LYS A 18 -5.57 0.68 8.43
CA LYS A 18 -5.96 -0.71 8.64
C LYS A 18 -6.47 -1.33 7.34
N LEU A 19 -7.36 -0.65 6.63
CA LEU A 19 -7.91 -1.13 5.36
C LEU A 19 -6.81 -1.22 4.29
N TRP A 20 -5.98 -0.17 4.19
CA TRP A 20 -4.84 -0.16 3.29
C TRP A 20 -3.90 -1.34 3.54
N MET A 21 -3.51 -1.59 4.80
CA MET A 21 -2.62 -2.71 5.12
C MET A 21 -3.25 -4.07 4.78
N GLN A 22 -4.54 -4.25 5.06
CA GLN A 22 -5.24 -5.49 4.72
C GLN A 22 -5.25 -5.76 3.21
N ASP A 23 -5.55 -4.74 2.41
CA ASP A 23 -5.57 -4.83 0.94
C ASP A 23 -4.16 -5.07 0.38
N VAL A 24 -3.18 -4.27 0.80
CA VAL A 24 -1.80 -4.35 0.32
C VAL A 24 -1.16 -5.69 0.64
N LEU A 25 -1.39 -6.27 1.83
CA LEU A 25 -0.82 -7.57 2.20
C LEU A 25 -1.33 -8.72 1.31
N ILE A 26 -2.52 -8.59 0.74
CA ILE A 26 -3.07 -9.55 -0.22
C ILE A 26 -2.49 -9.29 -1.60
N ARG A 27 -2.56 -8.04 -2.08
CA ARG A 27 -2.20 -7.66 -3.46
C ARG A 27 -0.71 -7.67 -3.73
N VAL A 28 0.13 -7.49 -2.70
CA VAL A 28 1.59 -7.60 -2.84
C VAL A 28 2.03 -9.02 -3.23
N GLN A 29 1.20 -10.03 -2.98
CA GLN A 29 1.48 -11.43 -3.27
C GLN A 29 1.08 -11.85 -4.71
N GLU A 30 0.56 -10.92 -5.53
CA GLU A 30 0.13 -11.21 -6.89
C GLU A 30 1.33 -11.54 -7.82
N ASN A 31 1.40 -12.76 -8.34
CA ASN A 31 2.51 -13.21 -9.22
C ASN A 31 2.75 -12.29 -10.43
N GLU A 32 1.69 -11.79 -11.07
CA GLU A 32 1.82 -10.90 -12.23
C GLU A 32 2.42 -9.54 -11.84
N ARG A 33 2.19 -9.11 -10.60
CA ARG A 33 2.76 -7.90 -10.04
C ARG A 33 4.24 -8.06 -9.76
N GLU A 34 4.63 -9.19 -9.20
CA GLU A 34 6.03 -9.55 -8.97
C GLU A 34 6.83 -9.53 -10.28
N LYS A 35 6.29 -10.16 -11.34
CA LYS A 35 6.92 -10.16 -12.68
C LYS A 35 7.10 -8.76 -13.26
N LYS A 36 6.14 -7.87 -13.04
CA LYS A 36 6.17 -6.48 -13.54
C LYS A 36 6.98 -5.54 -12.64
N ASN A 37 7.23 -5.94 -11.39
CA ASN A 37 7.83 -5.12 -10.35
C ASN A 37 7.12 -3.75 -10.18
N ASP A 38 5.80 -3.73 -10.31
CA ASP A 38 4.98 -2.52 -10.19
C ASP A 38 4.11 -2.58 -8.94
N TYR A 39 4.45 -1.75 -7.95
CA TYR A 39 3.72 -1.66 -6.68
C TYR A 39 3.24 -0.22 -6.41
N ALA A 40 3.29 0.65 -7.41
CA ALA A 40 3.07 2.07 -7.21
C ALA A 40 1.64 2.37 -6.70
N ASP A 41 0.65 1.62 -7.16
CA ASP A 41 -0.76 1.70 -6.73
C ASP A 41 -1.03 1.15 -5.33
N LEU A 42 -0.07 0.41 -4.73
CA LEU A 42 -0.15 -0.05 -3.35
C LEU A 42 0.39 1.01 -2.36
N LEU A 43 1.04 2.07 -2.83
CA LEU A 43 1.52 3.13 -1.96
C LEU A 43 0.33 3.93 -1.40
N PRO A 44 0.39 4.40 -0.13
CA PRO A 44 -0.75 5.07 0.51
C PRO A 44 -1.34 6.24 -0.29
N PHE A 45 -0.52 7.02 -1.01
CA PHE A 45 -0.99 8.18 -1.78
C PHE A 45 -1.62 7.81 -3.14
N ASN A 46 -1.41 6.59 -3.64
CA ASN A 46 -1.98 6.09 -4.89
C ASN A 46 -3.09 5.06 -4.68
N TRP A 47 -3.30 4.63 -3.44
CA TRP A 47 -4.25 3.58 -3.10
C TRP A 47 -5.70 4.03 -3.32
N LYS A 48 -6.47 3.23 -4.07
CA LYS A 48 -7.84 3.58 -4.49
C LYS A 48 -8.95 2.93 -3.68
N GLY A 49 -8.64 1.95 -2.81
CA GLY A 49 -9.61 1.24 -1.99
C GLY A 49 -10.55 0.32 -2.76
#